data_AF-A0A815NVN3-F1
#
_entry.id   AF-A0A815NVN3-F1
#
_cell.length_a   1.000
_cell.length_b   1.000
_cell.length_c   1.000
_cell.angle_alpha   90.00
_cell.angle_beta   90.00
_cell.angle_gamma   90.00
#
_symmetry.space_group_name_H-M   'P 1'
#
loop_
_entity.id
_entity.type
_entity.pdbx_description
1 polymer ?
#
loop_
_entity_poly.entity_id
_entity_poly.type
_entity_poly.pdbx_seq_one_letter_code
_entity_poly.pdbx_strand_id
1 'polypeptide(L)'
;MFSFYTFVFVICTAFVSHSDADSITLQQYSTIEIGWTRDQVTQLIGSQGNVISQSGYESGNWTTIQYTGSKSSSSAKFGFQGEILYSKSQYGLDTTVYQITPQQYSTIQIGWTQDQVTQLIGSQGVITSQSGYGGSNMTTIQYTGSQSSSSATFTFQGSVLYSKSQDRLDTTVYQITQQQYDQLAIGLTRDEITNLVGNPGIITSETGTGNTSSINVQYQLAGSSYGVVYLRFYGEKLNSQYGYGFASTINNKISFQQYSIVQVGWTQQHVIQFLGCPGTITSQSGTQDLSNQWATIQYTGSESSFPSVEFNFQGGKIYRKSRYGIDFRVYTMTQQQFLSIQIGWTRNQITNFVGSEGSIISESVSGNTNYTTVVYIAPGNSYGTADLYFVNETLSLKSGSVYFSSSNTINLQQYTKIQIGWTQDQVTQLIGSQGIITSQSGTVGSPNGLTTIQYTGSQSSSSSATFNFQGSILYRKSQYGLDTTVYPITQQQYNQLEIGWTRDEVTNLVGNPGIVTSESGTGNTTSINVQYQPAGKSSGSVSLGFYAGKLRSRSEYGFK
;
A
#
# COMPACT_ATOMS: atom_id res chain seq x y z
N MET A 1 -89.18 12.07 12.11
CA MET A 1 -88.31 12.43 10.97
C MET A 1 -86.89 12.54 11.51
N PHE A 2 -85.96 11.86 10.85
CA PHE A 2 -84.53 11.69 11.17
C PHE A 2 -84.16 10.84 12.40
N SER A 3 -83.75 9.60 12.11
CA SER A 3 -83.08 8.67 13.02
C SER A 3 -81.64 8.55 12.53
N PHE A 4 -80.67 9.00 13.34
CA PHE A 4 -79.24 8.85 13.05
C PHE A 4 -78.72 7.58 13.73
N TYR A 5 -78.19 6.66 12.94
CA TYR A 5 -77.44 5.49 13.41
C TYR A 5 -75.95 5.84 13.48
N THR A 6 -75.38 5.72 14.67
CA THR A 6 -73.95 5.82 14.95
C THR A 6 -73.25 4.54 14.49
N PHE A 7 -72.33 4.65 13.54
CA PHE A 7 -71.36 3.59 13.21
C PHE A 7 -70.05 3.87 13.93
N VAL A 8 -69.62 2.90 14.75
CA VAL A 8 -68.33 2.87 15.44
C VAL A 8 -67.28 2.30 14.47
N PHE A 9 -66.26 3.09 14.13
CA PHE A 9 -65.05 2.61 13.46
C PHE A 9 -64.03 2.18 14.52
N VAL A 10 -63.75 0.88 14.56
CA VAL A 10 -62.61 0.30 15.29
C VAL A 10 -61.37 0.45 14.42
N ILE A 11 -60.46 1.35 14.78
CA ILE A 11 -59.13 1.44 14.19
C ILE A 11 -58.22 0.47 14.97
N CYS A 12 -57.92 -0.68 14.36
CA CYS A 12 -56.81 -1.52 14.80
C CYS A 12 -55.49 -0.78 14.52
N THR A 13 -54.91 -0.16 15.55
CA THR A 13 -53.50 0.23 15.55
C THR A 13 -52.63 -1.02 15.57
N ALA A 14 -52.17 -1.47 14.41
CA ALA A 14 -51.04 -2.38 14.33
C ALA A 14 -49.80 -1.63 14.83
N PHE A 15 -49.28 -2.04 15.99
CA PHE A 15 -47.92 -1.71 16.42
C PHE A 15 -46.96 -2.29 15.37
N VAL A 16 -46.47 -1.45 14.45
CA VAL A 16 -45.25 -1.76 13.70
C VAL A 16 -44.11 -1.54 14.67
N SER A 17 -43.60 -2.63 15.24
CA SER A 17 -42.31 -2.62 15.92
C SER A 17 -41.28 -1.99 14.96
N HIS A 18 -40.53 -0.98 15.42
CA HIS A 18 -39.34 -0.49 14.73
C HIS A 18 -38.34 -1.66 14.62
N SER A 19 -38.45 -2.47 13.57
CA SER A 19 -37.42 -3.43 13.17
C SER A 19 -36.16 -2.65 12.80
N ASP A 20 -34.99 -3.21 13.09
CA ASP A 20 -33.67 -2.69 12.70
C ASP A 20 -33.63 -2.28 11.22
N ALA A 21 -34.02 -1.03 10.92
CA ALA A 21 -34.42 -0.60 9.58
C ALA A 21 -33.28 -0.66 8.56
N ASP A 22 -32.03 -0.68 9.03
CA ASP A 22 -30.83 -0.76 8.20
C ASP A 22 -30.26 -2.17 8.03
N SER A 23 -30.98 -3.20 8.49
CA SER A 23 -30.51 -4.59 8.42
C SER A 23 -30.77 -5.21 7.04
N ILE A 24 -29.74 -5.82 6.46
CA ILE A 24 -29.85 -6.60 5.21
C ILE A 24 -29.72 -8.10 5.52
N THR A 25 -30.57 -8.90 4.87
CA THR A 25 -30.51 -10.36 4.90
C THR A 25 -29.68 -10.93 3.75
N LEU A 26 -29.20 -12.16 3.89
CA LEU A 26 -28.54 -12.88 2.79
C LEU A 26 -29.46 -13.01 1.57
N GLN A 27 -30.74 -13.29 1.77
CA GLN A 27 -31.71 -13.41 0.67
C GLN A 27 -31.82 -12.10 -0.12
N GLN A 28 -31.98 -10.96 0.56
CA GLN A 28 -32.02 -9.66 -0.10
C GLN A 28 -30.72 -9.37 -0.86
N TYR A 29 -29.56 -9.63 -0.24
CA TYR A 29 -28.25 -9.46 -0.91
C TYR A 29 -28.11 -10.30 -2.19
N SER A 30 -28.56 -11.55 -2.13
CA SER A 30 -28.50 -12.47 -3.28
C SER A 30 -29.46 -12.10 -4.40
N THR A 31 -30.60 -11.46 -4.08
CA THR A 31 -31.58 -10.98 -5.08
C THR A 31 -31.13 -9.73 -5.83
N ILE A 32 -30.32 -8.86 -5.21
CA ILE A 32 -29.85 -7.62 -5.84
C ILE A 32 -28.86 -7.94 -6.96
N GLU A 33 -29.07 -7.44 -8.16
CA GLU A 33 -28.16 -7.63 -9.30
C GLU A 33 -27.41 -6.35 -9.66
N ILE A 34 -26.20 -6.52 -10.20
CA ILE A 34 -25.47 -5.40 -10.79
C ILE A 34 -26.31 -4.77 -11.90
N GLY A 35 -26.33 -3.44 -11.98
CA GLY A 35 -27.20 -2.69 -12.89
C GLY A 35 -28.52 -2.22 -12.27
N TRP A 36 -28.89 -2.72 -11.08
CA TRP A 36 -30.04 -2.18 -10.35
C TRP A 36 -29.84 -0.71 -9.98
N THR A 37 -30.91 0.06 -10.01
CA THR A 37 -30.93 1.43 -9.51
C THR A 37 -30.89 1.45 -7.98
N ARG A 38 -30.44 2.56 -7.40
CA ARG A 38 -30.50 2.79 -5.96
C ARG A 38 -31.91 2.61 -5.39
N ASP A 39 -32.92 3.13 -6.08
CA ASP A 39 -34.33 3.02 -5.66
C ASP A 39 -34.80 1.57 -5.60
N GLN A 40 -34.43 0.74 -6.58
CA GLN A 40 -34.75 -0.69 -6.56
C GLN A 40 -34.10 -1.41 -5.37
N VAL A 41 -32.83 -1.09 -5.07
CA VAL A 41 -32.11 -1.64 -3.92
C VAL A 41 -32.79 -1.22 -2.62
N THR A 42 -33.12 0.07 -2.47
CA THR A 42 -33.83 0.58 -1.29
C THR A 42 -35.21 -0.04 -1.15
N GLN A 43 -35.98 -0.19 -2.23
CA GLN A 43 -37.30 -0.80 -2.19
C GLN A 43 -37.24 -2.25 -1.71
N LEU A 44 -36.22 -3.02 -2.11
CA LEU A 44 -36.04 -4.41 -1.68
C LEU A 44 -35.59 -4.51 -0.21
N ILE A 45 -34.67 -3.65 0.23
CA ILE A 45 -34.11 -3.71 1.58
C ILE A 45 -35.08 -3.09 2.60
N GLY A 46 -35.80 -2.03 2.21
CA GLY A 46 -36.63 -1.20 3.09
C GLY A 46 -35.88 -0.02 3.72
N SER A 47 -34.62 0.22 3.34
CA SER A 47 -33.80 1.35 3.82
C SER A 47 -32.86 1.88 2.75
N GLN A 48 -32.47 3.15 2.91
CA GLN A 48 -31.48 3.85 2.10
C GLN A 48 -30.03 3.44 2.44
N GLY A 49 -29.84 2.72 3.54
CA GLY A 49 -28.52 2.35 4.05
C GLY A 49 -27.70 3.54 4.53
N ASN A 50 -26.44 3.30 4.83
CA ASN A 50 -25.52 4.31 5.36
C ASN A 50 -24.48 4.63 4.30
N VAL A 51 -24.45 5.87 3.80
CA VAL A 51 -23.40 6.31 2.88
C VAL A 51 -22.09 6.34 3.66
N ILE A 52 -21.12 5.50 3.31
CA ILE A 52 -19.81 5.47 4.00
C ILE A 52 -18.72 6.21 3.22
N SER A 53 -18.96 6.42 1.93
CA SER A 53 -18.06 7.16 1.05
C SER A 53 -18.84 7.74 -0.12
N GLN A 54 -18.52 8.97 -0.50
CA GLN A 54 -18.99 9.59 -1.71
C GLN A 54 -17.90 10.49 -2.31
N SER A 55 -17.72 10.41 -3.63
CA SER A 55 -16.86 11.32 -4.38
C SER A 55 -17.51 11.72 -5.69
N GLY A 56 -17.15 12.87 -6.24
CA GLY A 56 -17.76 13.32 -7.50
C GLY A 56 -17.04 14.46 -8.20
N TYR A 57 -17.05 14.40 -9.53
CA TYR A 57 -16.70 15.45 -10.46
C TYR A 57 -17.81 15.57 -11.52
N GLU A 58 -17.67 16.46 -12.50
CA GLU A 58 -18.65 16.64 -13.58
C GLU A 58 -18.96 15.33 -14.36
N SER A 59 -18.05 14.35 -14.31
CA SER A 59 -18.19 13.03 -14.96
C SER A 59 -19.04 12.00 -14.18
N GLY A 60 -19.58 12.37 -13.02
CA GLY A 60 -20.49 11.53 -12.24
C GLY A 60 -20.01 11.26 -10.81
N ASN A 61 -20.98 10.93 -9.95
CA ASN A 61 -20.75 10.65 -8.53
C ASN A 61 -20.52 9.15 -8.31
N TRP A 62 -19.56 8.81 -7.45
CA TRP A 62 -19.35 7.48 -6.92
C TRP A 62 -19.82 7.45 -5.48
N THR A 63 -20.69 6.50 -5.13
CA THR A 63 -21.25 6.39 -3.77
C THR A 63 -21.12 4.95 -3.28
N THR A 64 -20.59 4.77 -2.08
CA THR A 64 -20.60 3.47 -1.40
C THR A 64 -21.57 3.53 -0.23
N ILE A 65 -22.53 2.62 -0.24
CA ILE A 65 -23.55 2.46 0.81
C ILE A 65 -23.27 1.16 1.56
N GLN A 66 -23.26 1.21 2.89
CA GLN A 66 -23.17 0.05 3.76
C GLN A 66 -24.51 -0.21 4.47
N TYR A 67 -24.87 -1.48 4.52
CA TYR A 67 -25.96 -2.00 5.32
C TYR A 67 -25.38 -2.90 6.41
N THR A 68 -25.92 -2.79 7.62
CA THR A 68 -25.59 -3.72 8.69
C THR A 68 -26.27 -5.04 8.37
N GLY A 69 -25.61 -6.17 8.55
CA GLY A 69 -26.25 -7.45 8.34
C GLY A 69 -27.13 -7.85 9.53
N SER A 70 -28.05 -8.78 9.31
CA SER A 70 -28.91 -9.31 10.40
C SER A 70 -28.15 -10.12 11.46
N LYS A 71 -26.86 -10.40 11.26
CA LYS A 71 -25.98 -11.09 12.22
C LYS A 71 -24.96 -10.11 12.79
N SER A 72 -24.47 -10.37 13.99
CA SER A 72 -23.41 -9.54 14.60
C SER A 72 -22.19 -9.44 13.67
N SER A 73 -21.69 -8.22 13.47
CA SER A 73 -20.52 -7.90 12.64
C SER A 73 -20.65 -8.21 11.14
N SER A 74 -21.82 -8.64 10.65
CA SER A 74 -22.02 -8.83 9.22
C SER A 74 -22.41 -7.52 8.53
N SER A 75 -22.13 -7.41 7.23
CA SER A 75 -22.48 -6.22 6.44
C SER A 75 -22.56 -6.53 4.96
N ALA A 76 -23.33 -5.71 4.22
CA ALA A 76 -23.22 -5.59 2.78
C ALA A 76 -22.72 -4.20 2.41
N LYS A 77 -21.94 -4.10 1.35
CA LYS A 77 -21.53 -2.84 0.73
C LYS A 77 -21.95 -2.83 -0.73
N PHE A 78 -22.48 -1.69 -1.17
CA PHE A 78 -22.93 -1.47 -2.54
C PHE A 78 -22.26 -0.22 -3.08
N GLY A 79 -21.54 -0.35 -4.19
CA GLY A 79 -20.91 0.76 -4.90
C GLY A 79 -21.75 1.16 -6.12
N PHE A 80 -22.10 2.43 -6.19
CA PHE A 80 -22.89 3.03 -7.26
C PHE A 80 -22.06 4.00 -8.08
N GLN A 81 -22.24 3.97 -9.40
CA GLN A 81 -21.78 5.00 -10.32
C GLN A 81 -23.02 5.76 -10.83
N GLY A 82 -23.19 7.01 -10.39
CA GLY A 82 -24.48 7.69 -10.44
C GLY A 82 -25.50 6.91 -9.59
N GLU A 83 -26.65 6.57 -10.19
CA GLU A 83 -27.72 5.82 -9.53
C GLU A 83 -27.66 4.30 -9.82
N ILE A 84 -26.71 3.84 -10.61
CA ILE A 84 -26.63 2.44 -11.04
C ILE A 84 -25.64 1.67 -10.18
N LEU A 85 -26.07 0.54 -9.65
CA LEU A 85 -25.22 -0.38 -8.91
C LEU A 85 -24.14 -0.93 -9.83
N TYR A 86 -22.88 -0.72 -9.47
CA TYR A 86 -21.70 -1.19 -10.20
C TYR A 86 -20.99 -2.32 -9.46
N SER A 87 -21.07 -2.34 -8.13
CA SER A 87 -20.44 -3.38 -7.31
C SER A 87 -21.24 -3.69 -6.06
N LYS A 88 -21.20 -4.94 -5.62
CA LYS A 88 -21.70 -5.36 -4.31
C LYS A 88 -20.70 -6.30 -3.64
N SER A 89 -20.63 -6.25 -2.32
CA SER A 89 -19.86 -7.20 -1.52
C SER A 89 -20.52 -7.46 -0.18
N GLN A 90 -20.22 -8.60 0.43
CA GLN A 90 -20.72 -8.94 1.74
C GLN A 90 -19.63 -9.53 2.62
N TYR A 91 -19.84 -9.38 3.92
CA TYR A 91 -19.06 -10.03 4.95
C TYR A 91 -20.00 -10.61 6.00
N GLY A 92 -19.91 -11.92 6.25
CA GLY A 92 -20.63 -12.60 7.33
C GLY A 92 -22.16 -12.70 7.17
N LEU A 93 -22.73 -12.32 6.03
CA LEU A 93 -24.17 -12.53 5.78
C LEU A 93 -24.44 -14.02 5.56
N ASP A 94 -23.65 -14.62 4.66
CA ASP A 94 -23.56 -16.05 4.50
C ASP A 94 -22.54 -16.62 5.48
N THR A 95 -23.01 -17.51 6.34
CA THR A 95 -22.16 -18.22 7.32
C THR A 95 -22.15 -19.72 7.04
N THR A 96 -22.67 -20.13 5.89
CA THR A 96 -22.66 -21.53 5.46
C THR A 96 -21.22 -21.94 5.17
N VAL A 97 -20.82 -23.08 5.73
CA VAL A 97 -19.48 -23.62 5.54
C VAL A 97 -19.50 -24.48 4.27
N TYR A 98 -19.00 -23.92 3.17
CA TYR A 98 -18.79 -24.65 1.92
C TYR A 98 -17.38 -25.20 1.89
N GLN A 99 -17.24 -26.48 2.23
CA GLN A 99 -15.93 -27.12 2.33
C GLN A 99 -15.32 -27.41 0.96
N ILE A 100 -14.04 -27.12 0.82
CA ILE A 100 -13.21 -27.53 -0.31
C ILE A 100 -11.98 -28.28 0.20
N THR A 101 -11.58 -29.33 -0.50
CA THR A 101 -10.35 -30.08 -0.21
C THR A 101 -9.15 -29.56 -1.03
N PRO A 102 -7.90 -29.77 -0.56
CA PRO A 102 -6.70 -29.45 -1.33
C PRO A 102 -6.69 -30.11 -2.71
N GLN A 103 -7.18 -31.36 -2.80
CA GLN A 103 -7.25 -32.11 -4.05
C GLN A 103 -8.26 -31.51 -5.04
N GLN A 104 -9.42 -31.05 -4.56
CA GLN A 104 -10.38 -30.34 -5.41
C GLN A 104 -9.78 -29.01 -5.92
N TYR A 105 -9.14 -28.24 -5.03
CA TYR A 105 -8.49 -26.98 -5.41
C TYR A 105 -7.37 -27.16 -6.45
N SER A 106 -6.53 -28.19 -6.31
CA SER A 106 -5.46 -28.49 -7.25
C SER A 106 -5.98 -28.95 -8.61
N THR A 107 -7.14 -29.61 -8.65
CA THR A 107 -7.79 -30.11 -9.87
C THR A 107 -8.45 -29.01 -10.71
N ILE A 108 -9.02 -27.98 -10.07
CA ILE A 108 -9.69 -26.87 -10.76
C ILE A 108 -8.67 -26.10 -11.62
N GLN A 109 -9.01 -25.77 -12.86
CA GLN A 109 -8.12 -25.03 -13.76
C GLN A 109 -8.72 -23.68 -14.14
N ILE A 110 -7.87 -22.71 -14.44
CA ILE A 110 -8.31 -21.46 -15.06
C ILE A 110 -9.04 -21.76 -16.38
N GLY A 111 -10.10 -21.00 -16.65
CA GLY A 111 -10.98 -21.20 -17.80
C GLY A 111 -12.20 -22.09 -17.49
N TRP A 112 -12.23 -22.79 -16.36
CA TRP A 112 -13.41 -23.56 -15.95
C TRP A 112 -14.59 -22.64 -15.66
N THR A 113 -15.81 -23.08 -16.01
CA THR A 113 -17.03 -22.36 -15.64
C THR A 113 -17.36 -22.57 -14.16
N GLN A 114 -18.20 -21.69 -13.61
CA GLN A 114 -18.71 -21.84 -12.25
C GLN A 114 -19.44 -23.18 -12.06
N ASP A 115 -20.15 -23.68 -13.08
CA ASP A 115 -20.84 -24.97 -13.04
C ASP A 115 -19.86 -26.15 -12.93
N GLN A 116 -18.74 -26.12 -13.67
CA GLN A 116 -17.71 -27.15 -13.59
C GLN A 116 -17.06 -27.18 -12.19
N VAL A 117 -16.77 -26.00 -11.63
CA VAL A 117 -16.23 -25.87 -10.26
C VAL A 117 -17.24 -26.39 -9.24
N THR A 118 -18.50 -26.00 -9.35
CA THR A 118 -19.59 -26.45 -8.48
C THR A 118 -19.78 -27.96 -8.56
N GLN A 119 -19.76 -28.54 -9.76
CA GLN A 119 -19.91 -29.98 -9.97
C GLN A 119 -18.79 -30.77 -9.29
N LEU A 120 -17.54 -30.27 -9.33
CA LEU A 120 -16.40 -30.90 -8.67
C LEU A 120 -16.44 -30.77 -7.14
N ILE A 121 -16.81 -29.58 -6.63
CA ILE A 121 -16.83 -29.32 -5.18
C ILE A 121 -18.08 -29.91 -4.51
N GLY A 122 -19.21 -29.92 -5.23
CA GLY A 122 -20.53 -30.24 -4.71
C GLY A 122 -21.26 -29.04 -4.09
N SER A 123 -20.74 -27.81 -4.23
CA SER A 123 -21.38 -26.60 -3.70
C SER A 123 -21.01 -25.32 -4.46
N GLN A 124 -21.88 -24.31 -4.37
CA GLN A 124 -21.75 -23.01 -5.05
C GLN A 124 -20.76 -22.05 -4.36
N GLY A 125 -20.32 -22.35 -3.13
CA GLY A 125 -19.50 -21.45 -2.33
C GLY A 125 -20.22 -20.18 -1.89
N VAL A 126 -19.50 -19.29 -1.21
CA VAL A 126 -20.02 -17.97 -0.79
C VAL A 126 -19.61 -16.92 -1.82
N ILE A 127 -20.58 -16.26 -2.46
CA ILE A 127 -20.29 -15.05 -3.25
C ILE A 127 -19.94 -13.91 -2.28
N THR A 128 -18.68 -13.48 -2.27
CA THR A 128 -18.19 -12.41 -1.39
C THR A 128 -18.20 -11.04 -2.07
N SER A 129 -18.08 -11.00 -3.40
CA SER A 129 -18.19 -9.76 -4.17
C SER A 129 -18.57 -9.98 -5.63
N GLN A 130 -19.22 -8.97 -6.21
CA GLN A 130 -19.50 -8.88 -7.64
C GLN A 130 -19.29 -7.43 -8.11
N SER A 131 -18.78 -7.24 -9.31
CA SER A 131 -18.60 -5.90 -9.90
C SER A 131 -18.55 -5.93 -11.43
N GLY A 132 -18.68 -4.77 -12.07
CA GLY A 132 -18.48 -4.61 -13.52
C GLY A 132 -19.74 -4.80 -14.37
N TYR A 133 -19.67 -4.43 -15.65
CA TYR A 133 -20.76 -4.62 -16.61
C TYR A 133 -20.33 -5.53 -17.78
N GLY A 134 -21.27 -6.31 -18.31
CA GLY A 134 -21.04 -7.17 -19.47
C GLY A 134 -19.86 -8.14 -19.27
N GLY A 135 -19.02 -8.34 -20.30
CA GLY A 135 -17.87 -9.27 -20.26
C GLY A 135 -16.71 -8.84 -19.34
N SER A 136 -16.84 -7.74 -18.61
CA SER A 136 -15.89 -7.29 -17.59
C SER A 136 -16.39 -7.59 -16.16
N ASN A 137 -17.51 -8.28 -16.03
CA ASN A 137 -18.06 -8.63 -14.73
C ASN A 137 -17.09 -9.57 -13.99
N MET A 138 -16.86 -9.25 -12.72
CA MET A 138 -16.04 -10.05 -11.82
C MET A 138 -16.95 -10.61 -10.73
N THR A 139 -16.85 -11.91 -10.45
CA THR A 139 -17.52 -12.56 -9.32
C THR A 139 -16.49 -13.29 -8.48
N THR A 140 -16.39 -12.95 -7.20
CA THR A 140 -15.50 -13.63 -6.26
C THR A 140 -16.29 -14.57 -5.37
N ILE A 141 -15.86 -15.83 -5.34
CA ILE A 141 -16.45 -16.91 -4.56
C ILE A 141 -15.41 -17.43 -3.56
N GLN A 142 -15.80 -17.58 -2.31
CA GLN A 142 -14.96 -18.14 -1.26
C GLN A 142 -15.50 -19.48 -0.78
N TYR A 143 -14.58 -20.41 -0.53
CA TYR A 143 -14.82 -21.70 0.11
C TYR A 143 -13.92 -21.80 1.35
N THR A 144 -14.40 -22.50 2.37
CA THR A 144 -13.64 -22.77 3.60
C THR A 144 -12.93 -24.11 3.48
N GLY A 145 -11.72 -24.25 4.01
CA GLY A 145 -11.09 -25.55 4.18
C GLY A 145 -11.54 -26.26 5.45
N SER A 146 -10.96 -27.43 5.70
CA SER A 146 -11.23 -28.22 6.91
C SER A 146 -10.58 -27.65 8.18
N GLN A 147 -9.56 -26.80 8.03
CA GLN A 147 -8.87 -26.14 9.14
C GLN A 147 -9.49 -24.77 9.42
N SER A 148 -9.42 -24.32 10.68
CA SER A 148 -9.83 -22.96 11.03
C SER A 148 -9.00 -21.96 10.22
N SER A 149 -9.66 -20.95 9.64
CA SER A 149 -9.07 -19.90 8.77
C SER A 149 -8.56 -20.34 7.39
N SER A 150 -8.57 -21.64 7.05
CA SER A 150 -8.18 -22.02 5.69
C SER A 150 -9.28 -21.75 4.68
N SER A 151 -8.92 -21.31 3.48
CA SER A 151 -9.90 -20.94 2.46
C SER A 151 -9.35 -21.02 1.03
N ALA A 152 -10.25 -21.24 0.08
CA ALA A 152 -10.03 -20.99 -1.34
C ALA A 152 -10.80 -19.74 -1.75
N THR A 153 -10.19 -18.91 -2.58
CA THR A 153 -10.86 -17.79 -3.23
C THR A 153 -10.73 -17.93 -4.74
N PHE A 154 -11.86 -17.96 -5.43
CA PHE A 154 -11.98 -18.03 -6.88
C PHE A 154 -12.56 -16.72 -7.40
N THR A 155 -11.97 -16.15 -8.44
CA THR A 155 -12.54 -14.99 -9.13
C THR A 155 -12.82 -15.35 -10.57
N PHE A 156 -14.08 -15.21 -10.96
CA PHE A 156 -14.57 -15.41 -12.31
C PHE A 156 -14.62 -14.08 -13.03
N GLN A 157 -14.16 -14.05 -14.28
CA GLN A 157 -14.35 -12.93 -15.21
C GLN A 157 -15.27 -13.41 -16.33
N GLY A 158 -16.42 -12.79 -16.52
CA GLY A 158 -17.43 -13.38 -17.40
C GLY A 158 -17.99 -14.66 -16.79
N SER A 159 -17.98 -15.73 -17.58
CA SER A 159 -18.46 -17.06 -17.20
C SER A 159 -17.34 -18.04 -16.80
N VAL A 160 -16.09 -17.61 -16.83
CA VAL A 160 -14.92 -18.49 -16.65
C VAL A 160 -14.05 -18.05 -15.48
N LEU A 161 -13.44 -19.02 -14.83
CA LEU A 161 -12.52 -18.82 -13.74
C LEU A 161 -11.30 -18.07 -14.26
N TYR A 162 -11.06 -16.86 -13.75
CA TYR A 162 -9.94 -16.02 -14.14
C TYR A 162 -8.78 -16.13 -13.16
N SER A 163 -9.06 -16.27 -11.87
CA SER A 163 -8.04 -16.50 -10.86
C SER A 163 -8.52 -17.42 -9.74
N LYS A 164 -7.57 -18.16 -9.15
CA LYS A 164 -7.77 -18.90 -7.92
C LYS A 164 -6.62 -18.64 -6.96
N SER A 165 -6.91 -18.67 -5.67
CA SER A 165 -5.91 -18.58 -4.61
C SER A 165 -6.37 -19.39 -3.42
N GLN A 166 -5.42 -19.81 -2.59
CA GLN A 166 -5.71 -20.49 -1.34
C GLN A 166 -4.84 -19.96 -0.22
N ASP A 167 -5.41 -19.99 0.98
CA ASP A 167 -4.70 -19.78 2.22
C ASP A 167 -4.87 -21.03 3.10
N ARG A 168 -3.75 -21.67 3.43
CA ARG A 168 -3.65 -22.83 4.34
C ARG A 168 -4.59 -24.00 4.04
N LEU A 169 -5.06 -24.17 2.80
CA LEU A 169 -5.82 -25.38 2.43
C LEU A 169 -4.91 -26.59 2.42
N ASP A 170 -3.83 -26.51 1.63
CA ASP A 170 -2.78 -27.51 1.62
C ASP A 170 -1.72 -27.15 2.67
N THR A 171 -1.68 -27.94 3.73
CA THR A 171 -0.69 -27.79 4.81
C THR A 171 0.45 -28.79 4.70
N THR A 172 0.55 -29.52 3.58
CA THR A 172 1.67 -30.43 3.34
C THR A 172 2.95 -29.63 3.24
N VAL A 173 3.99 -30.04 3.97
CA VAL A 173 5.28 -29.35 3.95
C VAL A 173 6.11 -29.90 2.79
N TYR A 174 6.07 -29.19 1.67
CA TYR A 174 6.90 -29.46 0.51
C TYR A 174 8.26 -28.80 0.69
N GLN A 175 9.30 -29.60 0.90
CA GLN A 175 10.63 -29.08 1.16
C GLN A 175 11.46 -28.93 -0.11
N ILE A 176 12.30 -27.89 -0.14
CA ILE A 176 13.37 -27.70 -1.11
C ILE A 176 14.67 -27.42 -0.35
N THR A 177 15.78 -28.04 -0.75
CA THR A 177 17.11 -27.74 -0.19
C THR A 177 17.75 -26.54 -0.89
N GLN A 178 18.73 -25.89 -0.24
CA GLN A 178 19.54 -24.85 -0.89
C GLN A 178 20.16 -25.36 -2.19
N GLN A 179 20.74 -26.57 -2.17
CA GLN A 179 21.40 -27.15 -3.33
C GLN A 179 20.44 -27.39 -4.50
N GLN A 180 19.18 -27.78 -4.23
CA GLN A 180 18.16 -27.91 -5.27
C GLN A 180 17.70 -26.55 -5.78
N TYR A 181 17.52 -25.57 -4.88
CA TYR A 181 17.15 -24.22 -5.25
C TYR A 181 18.21 -23.55 -6.15
N ASP A 182 19.51 -23.75 -5.84
CA ASP A 182 20.62 -23.21 -6.64
C ASP A 182 20.72 -23.84 -8.04
N GLN A 183 20.07 -25.00 -8.27
CA GLN A 183 19.97 -25.65 -9.58
C GLN A 183 18.76 -25.19 -10.39
N LEU A 184 17.85 -24.42 -9.80
CA LEU A 184 16.71 -23.88 -10.53
C LEU A 184 17.18 -22.83 -11.55
N ALA A 185 16.64 -22.92 -12.76
CA ALA A 185 16.91 -21.99 -13.83
C ALA A 185 15.61 -21.47 -14.45
N ILE A 186 15.60 -20.19 -14.80
CA ILE A 186 14.50 -19.59 -15.57
C ILE A 186 14.30 -20.37 -16.88
N GLY A 187 13.05 -20.69 -17.19
CA GLY A 187 12.67 -21.47 -18.36
C GLY A 187 12.40 -22.95 -18.09
N LEU A 188 12.77 -23.48 -16.92
CA LEU A 188 12.38 -24.84 -16.51
C LEU A 188 10.87 -24.94 -16.37
N THR A 189 10.32 -26.08 -16.79
CA THR A 189 8.92 -26.43 -16.60
C THR A 189 8.63 -26.86 -15.17
N ARG A 190 7.36 -26.89 -14.79
CA ARG A 190 6.92 -27.41 -13.49
C ARG A 190 7.33 -28.87 -13.27
N ASP A 191 7.28 -29.69 -14.31
CA ASP A 191 7.64 -31.11 -14.23
C ASP A 191 9.15 -31.29 -14.04
N GLU A 192 9.98 -30.52 -14.75
CA GLU A 192 11.43 -30.51 -14.56
C GLU A 192 11.80 -30.11 -13.12
N ILE A 193 11.15 -29.08 -12.58
CA ILE A 193 11.38 -28.65 -11.19
C ILE A 193 10.89 -29.71 -10.21
N THR A 194 9.73 -30.32 -10.46
CA THR A 194 9.20 -31.41 -9.62
C THR A 194 10.17 -32.58 -9.59
N ASN A 195 10.76 -32.95 -10.73
CA ASN A 195 11.75 -34.01 -10.82
C ASN A 195 13.06 -33.64 -10.10
N LEU A 196 13.50 -32.38 -10.18
CA LEU A 196 14.69 -31.88 -9.50
C LEU A 196 14.53 -31.83 -7.97
N VAL A 197 13.39 -31.33 -7.50
CA VAL A 197 13.10 -31.12 -6.07
C VAL A 197 12.59 -32.43 -5.42
N GLY A 198 11.98 -33.31 -6.20
CA GLY A 198 11.33 -34.55 -5.76
C GLY A 198 9.89 -34.36 -5.27
N ASN A 199 9.32 -33.16 -5.42
CA ASN A 199 7.96 -32.85 -5.04
C ASN A 199 7.40 -31.60 -5.77
N PRO A 200 6.07 -31.48 -5.93
CA PRO A 200 5.46 -30.47 -6.82
C PRO A 200 5.32 -29.07 -6.21
N GLY A 201 5.59 -28.92 -4.91
CA GLY A 201 5.28 -27.69 -4.16
C GLY A 201 3.79 -27.43 -4.01
N ILE A 202 3.46 -26.35 -3.29
CA ILE A 202 2.07 -25.91 -3.06
C ILE A 202 1.69 -24.87 -4.10
N ILE A 203 0.63 -25.11 -4.89
CA ILE A 203 0.04 -24.03 -5.70
C ILE A 203 -0.70 -23.07 -4.77
N THR A 204 -0.17 -21.85 -4.58
CA THR A 204 -0.81 -20.84 -3.72
C THR A 204 -1.80 -19.99 -4.50
N SER A 205 -1.54 -19.76 -5.79
CA SER A 205 -2.46 -19.04 -6.67
C SER A 205 -2.19 -19.31 -8.14
N GLU A 206 -3.21 -19.07 -8.95
CA GLU A 206 -3.16 -19.09 -10.41
C GLU A 206 -4.03 -17.97 -10.97
N THR A 207 -3.64 -17.31 -12.06
CA THR A 207 -4.38 -16.18 -12.65
C THR A 207 -4.12 -16.04 -14.15
N GLY A 208 -5.12 -15.64 -14.92
CA GLY A 208 -4.99 -15.28 -16.34
C GLY A 208 -5.36 -16.41 -17.31
N THR A 209 -5.75 -16.09 -18.54
CA THR A 209 -6.31 -17.06 -19.51
C THR A 209 -5.29 -17.55 -20.54
N GLY A 210 -5.33 -18.84 -20.88
CA GLY A 210 -4.48 -19.44 -21.92
C GLY A 210 -2.99 -19.30 -21.63
N ASN A 211 -2.19 -18.95 -22.64
CA ASN A 211 -0.73 -18.83 -22.55
C ASN A 211 -0.24 -17.66 -21.67
N THR A 212 -1.16 -16.87 -21.12
CA THR A 212 -0.83 -15.76 -20.19
C THR A 212 -1.07 -16.11 -18.73
N SER A 213 -1.44 -17.38 -18.44
CA SER A 213 -1.63 -17.82 -17.08
C SER A 213 -0.34 -17.68 -16.27
N SER A 214 -0.48 -17.28 -15.02
CA SER A 214 0.59 -17.25 -14.04
C SER A 214 0.24 -18.17 -12.88
N ILE A 215 1.19 -19.03 -12.49
CA ILE A 215 1.05 -19.96 -11.37
C ILE A 215 2.11 -19.61 -10.34
N ASN A 216 1.72 -19.43 -9.08
CA ASN A 216 2.64 -19.29 -7.96
C ASN A 216 2.70 -20.61 -7.18
N VAL A 217 3.91 -21.13 -7.01
CA VAL A 217 4.21 -22.36 -6.27
C VAL A 217 5.10 -22.02 -5.09
N GLN A 218 4.82 -22.60 -3.92
CA GLN A 218 5.56 -22.39 -2.69
C GLN A 218 6.22 -23.69 -2.19
N TYR A 219 7.44 -23.56 -1.68
CA TYR A 219 8.16 -24.60 -0.94
C TYR A 219 8.64 -24.04 0.41
N GLN A 220 8.74 -24.92 1.41
CA GLN A 220 9.47 -24.66 2.64
C GLN A 220 10.96 -24.96 2.43
N LEU A 221 11.84 -24.07 2.86
CA LEU A 221 13.27 -24.35 2.81
C LEU A 221 13.66 -25.40 3.86
N ALA A 222 14.30 -26.48 3.42
CA ALA A 222 14.76 -27.55 4.29
C ALA A 222 15.73 -27.01 5.36
N GLY A 223 15.51 -27.39 6.62
CA GLY A 223 16.35 -26.96 7.75
C GLY A 223 16.05 -25.54 8.26
N SER A 224 15.04 -24.85 7.72
CA SER A 224 14.61 -23.53 8.19
C SER A 224 13.15 -23.57 8.62
N SER A 225 12.83 -23.03 9.80
CA SER A 225 11.44 -22.91 10.28
C SER A 225 10.70 -21.72 9.67
N TYR A 226 11.42 -20.78 9.07
CA TYR A 226 10.85 -19.55 8.49
C TYR A 226 11.20 -19.36 7.01
N GLY A 227 12.09 -20.19 6.47
CA GLY A 227 12.56 -20.06 5.09
C GLY A 227 11.55 -20.57 4.09
N VAL A 228 11.25 -19.75 3.09
CA VAL A 228 10.23 -20.06 2.07
C VAL A 228 10.80 -19.70 0.71
N VAL A 229 10.47 -20.54 -0.27
CA VAL A 229 10.77 -20.32 -1.69
C VAL A 229 9.45 -20.17 -2.44
N TYR A 230 9.34 -19.10 -3.23
CA TYR A 230 8.25 -18.83 -4.15
C TYR A 230 8.76 -18.91 -5.58
N LEU A 231 8.11 -19.75 -6.38
CA LEU A 231 8.34 -19.89 -7.81
C LEU A 231 7.12 -19.36 -8.54
N ARG A 232 7.34 -18.51 -9.55
CA ARG A 232 6.28 -18.01 -10.43
C ARG A 232 6.54 -18.47 -11.85
N PHE A 233 5.52 -19.08 -12.42
CA PHE A 233 5.48 -19.52 -13.81
C PHE A 233 4.65 -18.54 -14.63
N TYR A 234 5.01 -18.35 -15.89
CA TYR A 234 4.12 -17.79 -16.91
C TYR A 234 3.98 -18.80 -18.05
N GLY A 235 2.74 -19.19 -18.35
CA GLY A 235 2.49 -20.43 -19.07
C GLY A 235 3.11 -21.61 -18.31
N GLU A 236 3.88 -22.44 -19.02
CA GLU A 236 4.46 -23.67 -18.46
C GLU A 236 5.87 -23.47 -17.87
N LYS A 237 6.48 -22.30 -18.04
CA LYS A 237 7.90 -22.07 -17.73
C LYS A 237 8.09 -21.17 -16.52
N LEU A 238 9.08 -21.52 -15.70
CA LEU A 238 9.55 -20.72 -14.58
C LEU A 238 10.03 -19.37 -15.12
N ASN A 239 9.42 -18.29 -14.65
CA ASN A 239 9.78 -16.94 -15.05
C ASN A 239 10.47 -16.19 -13.92
N SER A 240 10.12 -16.47 -12.66
CA SER A 240 10.82 -15.91 -11.53
C SER A 240 10.86 -16.85 -10.34
N GLN A 241 11.91 -16.74 -9.54
CA GLN A 241 12.06 -17.37 -8.25
C GLN A 241 12.48 -16.34 -7.21
N TYR A 242 12.00 -16.53 -6.00
CA TYR A 242 12.36 -15.73 -4.85
C TYR A 242 12.43 -16.63 -3.62
N GLY A 243 13.51 -16.54 -2.87
CA GLY A 243 13.65 -17.28 -1.62
C GLY A 243 14.19 -16.38 -0.51
N TYR A 244 13.68 -16.57 0.70
CA TYR A 244 14.18 -15.92 1.89
C TYR A 244 14.28 -16.90 3.04
N GLY A 245 15.00 -16.51 4.09
CA GLY A 245 15.25 -17.38 5.24
C GLY A 245 16.19 -18.55 4.91
N PHE A 246 16.93 -18.43 3.81
CA PHE A 246 18.20 -19.12 3.64
C PHE A 246 19.06 -18.77 4.86
N ALA A 247 19.19 -19.72 5.78
CA ALA A 247 20.17 -19.60 6.84
C ALA A 247 21.49 -19.31 6.12
N SER A 248 22.16 -18.21 6.51
CA SER A 248 23.48 -17.88 6.01
C SER A 248 24.38 -19.09 6.29
N THR A 249 24.44 -20.03 5.35
CA THR A 249 25.48 -21.04 5.36
C THR A 249 26.75 -20.21 5.35
N ILE A 250 27.54 -20.43 6.40
CA ILE A 250 28.54 -19.53 7.00
C ILE A 250 29.66 -19.13 6.02
N ASN A 251 29.59 -19.58 4.76
CA ASN A 251 30.67 -19.66 3.80
C ASN A 251 30.66 -18.54 2.74
N ASN A 252 29.65 -17.65 2.70
CA ASN A 252 29.59 -16.52 1.78
C ASN A 252 29.85 -15.18 2.50
N LYS A 253 30.84 -15.15 3.41
CA LYS A 253 31.19 -13.94 4.15
C LYS A 253 32.14 -13.05 3.35
N ILE A 254 31.83 -11.76 3.25
CA ILE A 254 32.71 -10.77 2.61
C ILE A 254 32.96 -9.58 3.54
N SER A 255 34.16 -9.00 3.46
CA SER A 255 34.53 -7.79 4.20
C SER A 255 34.02 -6.53 3.51
N PHE A 256 33.98 -5.42 4.25
CA PHE A 256 33.67 -4.12 3.65
C PHE A 256 34.66 -3.73 2.56
N GLN A 257 35.95 -4.05 2.75
CA GLN A 257 36.99 -3.79 1.74
C GLN A 257 36.76 -4.59 0.45
N GLN A 258 36.31 -5.84 0.55
CA GLN A 258 35.97 -6.62 -0.64
C GLN A 258 34.77 -5.99 -1.38
N TYR A 259 33.73 -5.57 -0.65
CA TYR A 259 32.57 -4.91 -1.24
C TYR A 259 32.90 -3.58 -1.93
N SER A 260 33.79 -2.78 -1.36
CA SER A 260 34.18 -1.49 -1.95
C SER A 260 34.96 -1.65 -3.26
N ILE A 261 35.64 -2.79 -3.46
CA ILE A 261 36.37 -3.10 -4.69
C ILE A 261 35.44 -3.60 -5.80
N VAL A 262 34.36 -4.34 -5.49
CA VAL A 262 33.42 -4.82 -6.51
C VAL A 262 32.75 -3.64 -7.22
N GLN A 263 32.77 -3.63 -8.55
CA GLN A 263 32.22 -2.52 -9.35
C GLN A 263 30.96 -2.90 -10.12
N VAL A 264 30.12 -1.90 -10.37
CA VAL A 264 29.02 -2.04 -11.33
C VAL A 264 29.60 -2.35 -12.71
N GLY A 265 28.95 -3.24 -13.46
CA GLY A 265 29.41 -3.76 -14.75
C GLY A 265 30.22 -5.06 -14.68
N TRP A 266 30.69 -5.48 -13.49
CA TRP A 266 31.34 -6.78 -13.33
C TRP A 266 30.36 -7.92 -13.62
N THR A 267 30.85 -8.97 -14.28
CA THR A 267 30.06 -10.19 -14.50
C THR A 267 29.96 -11.00 -13.20
N GLN A 268 28.93 -11.84 -13.09
CA GLN A 268 28.83 -12.77 -11.96
C GLN A 268 30.11 -13.60 -11.80
N GLN A 269 30.66 -14.16 -12.88
CA GLN A 269 31.88 -14.96 -12.83
C GLN A 269 33.09 -14.18 -12.27
N HIS A 270 33.23 -12.90 -12.64
CA HIS A 270 34.31 -12.06 -12.12
C HIS A 270 34.15 -11.81 -10.61
N VAL A 271 32.92 -11.54 -10.15
CA VAL A 271 32.62 -11.38 -8.71
C VAL A 271 32.97 -12.65 -7.94
N ILE A 272 32.61 -13.83 -8.47
CA ILE A 272 32.91 -15.12 -7.84
C ILE A 272 34.42 -15.36 -7.76
N GLN A 273 35.15 -15.09 -8.84
CA GLN A 273 36.61 -15.23 -8.87
C GLN A 273 37.29 -14.30 -7.85
N PHE A 274 36.80 -13.07 -7.70
CA PHE A 274 37.36 -12.10 -6.76
C PHE A 274 37.01 -12.42 -5.29
N LEU A 275 35.75 -12.75 -5.00
CA LEU A 275 35.28 -13.00 -3.64
C LEU A 275 35.57 -14.42 -3.15
N GLY A 276 35.89 -15.34 -4.07
CA GLY A 276 36.12 -16.75 -3.76
C GLY A 276 34.85 -17.54 -3.43
N CYS A 277 33.66 -16.95 -3.60
CA CYS A 277 32.39 -17.58 -3.31
C CYS A 277 31.24 -17.11 -4.23
N PRO A 278 30.27 -17.99 -4.54
CA PRO A 278 29.17 -17.69 -5.45
C PRO A 278 28.11 -16.73 -4.88
N GLY A 279 28.09 -16.53 -3.56
CA GLY A 279 26.97 -15.88 -2.87
C GLY A 279 25.72 -16.78 -2.86
N THR A 280 24.59 -16.23 -2.42
CA THR A 280 23.29 -16.92 -2.40
C THR A 280 22.32 -16.18 -3.32
N ILE A 281 21.79 -16.86 -4.34
CA ILE A 281 20.76 -16.27 -5.20
C ILE A 281 19.49 -16.13 -4.37
N THR A 282 19.02 -14.91 -4.11
CA THR A 282 17.76 -14.68 -3.36
C THR A 282 16.60 -14.40 -4.28
N SER A 283 16.87 -13.92 -5.50
CA SER A 283 15.85 -13.78 -6.53
C SER A 283 16.44 -13.94 -7.93
N GLN A 284 15.63 -14.43 -8.86
CA GLN A 284 15.93 -14.41 -10.30
C GLN A 284 14.64 -14.24 -11.07
N SER A 285 14.64 -13.46 -12.15
CA SER A 285 13.48 -13.30 -13.03
C SER A 285 13.86 -12.97 -14.46
N GLY A 286 13.03 -13.34 -15.44
CA GLY A 286 13.21 -12.91 -16.83
C GLY A 286 12.83 -13.98 -17.86
N THR A 287 13.35 -13.84 -19.07
CA THR A 287 13.23 -14.84 -20.14
C THR A 287 14.47 -15.73 -20.20
N GLN A 288 14.44 -16.80 -21.00
CA GLN A 288 15.65 -17.60 -21.27
C GLN A 288 16.78 -16.77 -21.90
N ASP A 289 16.47 -15.67 -22.59
CA ASP A 289 17.46 -14.71 -23.05
C ASP A 289 18.11 -13.99 -21.86
N LEU A 290 19.40 -14.25 -21.66
CA LEU A 290 20.24 -13.68 -20.59
C LEU A 290 20.21 -12.15 -20.59
N SER A 291 20.03 -11.50 -21.75
CA SER A 291 19.97 -10.04 -21.84
C SER A 291 18.81 -9.43 -21.03
N ASN A 292 17.76 -10.22 -20.80
CA ASN A 292 16.56 -9.84 -20.05
C ASN A 292 16.45 -10.55 -18.69
N GLN A 293 17.50 -11.23 -18.24
CA GLN A 293 17.52 -11.85 -16.91
C GLN A 293 17.99 -10.88 -15.84
N TRP A 294 17.28 -10.91 -14.73
CA TRP A 294 17.57 -10.20 -13.50
C TRP A 294 17.88 -11.23 -12.42
N ALA A 295 18.89 -10.96 -11.60
CA ALA A 295 19.19 -11.79 -10.45
C ALA A 295 19.65 -10.93 -9.27
N THR A 296 19.28 -11.31 -8.05
CA THR A 296 19.84 -10.74 -6.82
C THR A 296 20.66 -11.83 -6.13
N ILE A 297 21.92 -11.54 -5.87
CA ILE A 297 22.82 -12.40 -5.12
C ILE A 297 23.18 -11.69 -3.81
N GLN A 298 22.90 -12.37 -2.71
CA GLN A 298 23.19 -11.88 -1.36
C GLN A 298 24.46 -12.52 -0.81
N TYR A 299 25.22 -11.71 -0.08
CA TYR A 299 26.38 -12.12 0.71
C TYR A 299 26.15 -11.69 2.17
N THR A 300 26.68 -12.46 3.11
CA THR A 300 26.71 -12.06 4.53
C THR A 300 27.97 -11.23 4.73
N GLY A 301 27.91 -10.13 5.47
CA GLY A 301 29.15 -9.44 5.79
C GLY A 301 29.87 -10.08 6.97
N SER A 302 31.19 -9.96 7.00
CA SER A 302 32.02 -10.50 8.09
C SER A 302 31.94 -9.70 9.39
N GLU A 303 31.33 -8.51 9.36
CA GLU A 303 31.31 -7.54 10.45
C GLU A 303 29.87 -7.27 10.92
N SER A 304 29.66 -7.03 12.22
CA SER A 304 28.32 -6.77 12.77
C SER A 304 27.68 -5.47 12.24
N SER A 305 28.48 -4.47 11.90
CA SER A 305 28.05 -3.23 11.23
C SER A 305 27.75 -3.41 9.73
N PHE A 306 28.00 -4.61 9.20
CA PHE A 306 27.86 -4.96 7.79
C PHE A 306 27.10 -6.29 7.67
N PRO A 307 25.82 -6.35 8.07
CA PRO A 307 25.08 -7.62 8.12
C PRO A 307 24.95 -8.31 6.76
N SER A 308 24.70 -7.57 5.68
CA SER A 308 24.55 -8.16 4.36
C SER A 308 24.79 -7.21 3.20
N VAL A 309 25.09 -7.81 2.04
CA VAL A 309 25.33 -7.15 0.77
C VAL A 309 24.47 -7.79 -0.29
N GLU A 310 23.98 -6.99 -1.22
CA GLU A 310 23.28 -7.45 -2.41
C GLU A 310 23.97 -6.93 -3.67
N PHE A 311 24.20 -7.84 -4.61
CA PHE A 311 24.54 -7.52 -5.99
C PHE A 311 23.36 -7.90 -6.87
N ASN A 312 22.83 -6.92 -7.59
CA ASN A 312 21.75 -7.09 -8.54
C ASN A 312 22.33 -7.08 -9.95
N PHE A 313 22.03 -8.12 -10.71
CA PHE A 313 22.51 -8.38 -12.04
C PHE A 313 21.40 -8.17 -13.07
N GLN A 314 21.78 -7.64 -14.23
CA GLN A 314 20.96 -7.54 -15.44
C GLN A 314 21.86 -7.88 -16.63
N GLY A 315 21.44 -8.77 -17.52
CA GLY A 315 22.31 -9.16 -18.64
C GLY A 315 23.61 -9.86 -18.19
N GLY A 316 23.60 -10.52 -17.02
CA GLY A 316 24.77 -11.18 -16.42
C GLY A 316 25.82 -10.24 -15.81
N LYS A 317 25.57 -8.93 -15.78
CA LYS A 317 26.46 -7.92 -15.17
C LYS A 317 25.78 -7.24 -13.99
N ILE A 318 26.54 -6.84 -12.98
CA ILE A 318 26.04 -5.99 -11.89
C ILE A 318 25.52 -4.71 -12.53
N TYR A 319 24.25 -4.37 -12.31
CA TYR A 319 23.70 -3.04 -12.59
C TYR A 319 23.47 -2.26 -11.30
N ARG A 320 23.38 -2.93 -10.14
CA ARG A 320 23.27 -2.30 -8.83
C ARG A 320 23.95 -3.12 -7.77
N LYS A 321 24.66 -2.46 -6.87
CA LYS A 321 25.10 -3.05 -5.59
C LYS A 321 24.55 -2.23 -4.43
N SER A 322 24.23 -2.91 -3.34
CA SER A 322 23.73 -2.30 -2.11
C SER A 322 24.29 -3.04 -0.90
N ARG A 323 24.41 -2.32 0.21
CA ARG A 323 24.70 -2.91 1.50
C ARG A 323 23.67 -2.50 2.52
N TYR A 324 23.42 -3.40 3.47
CA TYR A 324 22.62 -3.13 4.65
C TYR A 324 23.55 -2.97 5.85
N GLY A 325 23.22 -2.02 6.70
CA GLY A 325 24.08 -1.57 7.80
C GLY A 325 24.96 -0.40 7.41
N ILE A 326 25.18 0.49 8.37
CA ILE A 326 26.07 1.63 8.25
C ILE A 326 27.22 1.37 9.22
N ASP A 327 28.46 1.57 8.77
CA ASP A 327 29.55 1.64 9.72
C ASP A 327 29.41 2.93 10.53
N PHE A 328 28.93 2.79 11.77
CA PHE A 328 28.64 3.91 12.66
C PHE A 328 29.88 4.69 13.11
N ARG A 329 31.08 4.27 12.70
CA ARG A 329 32.33 4.69 13.35
C ARG A 329 33.14 5.76 12.61
N VAL A 330 32.81 6.17 11.38
CA VAL A 330 33.78 6.96 10.58
C VAL A 330 33.22 8.21 9.87
N TYR A 331 31.96 8.24 9.46
CA TYR A 331 31.48 9.31 8.56
C TYR A 331 30.43 10.18 9.21
N THR A 332 30.84 11.36 9.71
CA THR A 332 29.90 12.31 10.32
C THR A 332 29.67 13.56 9.49
N MET A 333 28.46 14.13 9.57
CA MET A 333 28.09 15.40 8.94
C MET A 333 27.24 16.22 9.90
N THR A 334 27.65 17.46 10.15
CA THR A 334 26.87 18.40 10.98
C THR A 334 25.64 18.90 10.23
N GLN A 335 24.63 19.41 10.96
CA GLN A 335 23.45 20.04 10.37
C GLN A 335 23.84 21.19 9.45
N GLN A 336 24.76 22.05 9.90
CA GLN A 336 25.18 23.22 9.13
C GLN A 336 25.84 22.80 7.82
N GLN A 337 26.67 21.75 7.84
CA GLN A 337 27.24 21.19 6.63
C GLN A 337 26.14 20.66 5.69
N PHE A 338 25.20 19.86 6.20
CA PHE A 338 24.09 19.34 5.40
C PHE A 338 23.24 20.45 4.75
N LEU A 339 22.93 21.51 5.50
CA LEU A 339 22.18 22.66 4.99
C LEU A 339 22.96 23.45 3.94
N SER A 340 24.29 23.55 4.10
CA SER A 340 25.16 24.33 3.20
C SER A 340 25.40 23.63 1.85
N ILE A 341 25.36 22.30 1.81
CA ILE A 341 25.52 21.53 0.57
C ILE A 341 24.39 21.87 -0.41
N GLN A 342 24.74 22.22 -1.64
CA GLN A 342 23.77 22.56 -2.68
C GLN A 342 23.58 21.40 -3.66
N ILE A 343 22.35 21.22 -4.14
CA ILE A 343 22.09 20.35 -5.30
C ILE A 343 22.92 20.86 -6.50
N GLY A 344 23.55 19.95 -7.23
CA GLY A 344 24.51 20.26 -8.29
C GLY A 344 25.98 20.21 -7.84
N TRP A 345 26.28 20.13 -6.54
CA TRP A 345 27.65 19.86 -6.10
C TRP A 345 28.08 18.46 -6.50
N THR A 346 29.31 18.35 -6.97
CA THR A 346 29.95 17.05 -7.21
C THR A 346 30.28 16.35 -5.90
N ARG A 347 30.38 15.02 -5.94
CA ARG A 347 30.80 14.23 -4.77
C ARG A 347 32.12 14.72 -4.18
N ASN A 348 33.11 15.06 -5.02
CA ASN A 348 34.40 15.58 -4.57
C ASN A 348 34.29 16.94 -3.85
N GLN A 349 33.42 17.84 -4.32
CA GLN A 349 33.17 19.10 -3.62
C GLN A 349 32.59 18.87 -2.23
N ILE A 350 31.66 17.92 -2.09
CA ILE A 350 31.07 17.57 -0.80
C ILE A 350 32.10 16.90 0.11
N THR A 351 32.89 15.95 -0.40
CA THR A 351 33.98 15.31 0.36
C THR A 351 34.95 16.37 0.92
N ASN A 352 35.40 17.31 0.08
CA ASN A 352 36.31 18.37 0.50
C ASN A 352 35.69 19.31 1.53
N PHE A 353 34.39 19.60 1.41
CA PHE A 353 33.67 20.47 2.32
C PHE A 353 33.36 19.82 3.68
N VAL A 354 32.97 18.54 3.68
CA VAL A 354 32.63 17.79 4.89
C VAL A 354 33.89 17.28 5.60
N GLY A 355 34.96 17.02 4.83
CA GLY A 355 36.19 16.40 5.31
C GLY A 355 36.15 14.87 5.32
N SER A 356 35.12 14.24 4.73
CA SER A 356 35.04 12.78 4.57
C SER A 356 34.17 12.38 3.37
N GLU A 357 34.47 11.22 2.79
CA GLU A 357 33.79 10.71 1.59
C GLU A 357 32.38 10.16 1.83
N GLY A 358 31.98 10.05 3.10
CA GLY A 358 30.75 9.38 3.49
C GLY A 358 30.80 7.87 3.27
N SER A 359 29.74 7.19 3.68
CA SER A 359 29.54 5.77 3.46
C SER A 359 28.71 5.54 2.19
N ILE A 360 29.31 5.00 1.13
CA ILE A 360 28.53 4.49 -0.01
C ILE A 360 27.69 3.30 0.46
N ILE A 361 26.36 3.39 0.31
CA ILE A 361 25.45 2.30 0.65
C ILE A 361 24.79 1.66 -0.58
N SER A 362 24.80 2.36 -1.72
CA SER A 362 24.34 1.81 -2.99
C SER A 362 24.97 2.53 -4.18
N GLU A 363 25.25 1.75 -5.22
CA GLU A 363 25.69 2.23 -6.54
C GLU A 363 24.88 1.48 -7.61
N SER A 364 24.42 2.18 -8.64
CA SER A 364 23.75 1.56 -9.78
C SER A 364 23.98 2.29 -11.10
N VAL A 365 23.67 1.61 -12.21
CA VAL A 365 23.76 2.16 -13.56
C VAL A 365 22.46 1.86 -14.32
N SER A 366 21.94 2.85 -15.03
CA SER A 366 20.84 2.69 -15.98
C SER A 366 21.19 3.43 -17.28
N GLY A 367 21.38 2.67 -18.37
CA GLY A 367 21.95 3.21 -19.60
C GLY A 367 23.33 3.81 -19.36
N ASN A 368 23.51 5.09 -19.72
CA ASN A 368 24.74 5.86 -19.49
C ASN A 368 24.72 6.68 -18.18
N THR A 369 23.76 6.41 -17.30
CA THR A 369 23.56 7.19 -16.07
C THR A 369 23.97 6.37 -14.85
N ASN A 370 24.90 6.92 -14.06
CA ASN A 370 25.34 6.34 -12.80
C ASN A 370 24.58 6.97 -11.64
N TYR A 371 24.19 6.16 -10.66
CA TYR A 371 23.54 6.59 -9.45
C TYR A 371 24.34 6.12 -8.24
N THR A 372 24.57 7.01 -7.29
CA THR A 372 25.33 6.69 -6.06
C THR A 372 24.58 7.25 -4.86
N THR A 373 24.40 6.46 -3.81
CA THR A 373 23.86 6.92 -2.53
C THR A 373 24.95 6.88 -1.47
N VAL A 374 25.24 8.04 -0.89
CA VAL A 374 26.21 8.23 0.18
C VAL A 374 25.48 8.65 1.45
N VAL A 375 25.79 8.00 2.57
CA VAL A 375 25.21 8.29 3.87
C VAL A 375 26.28 8.81 4.82
N TYR A 376 25.91 9.84 5.57
CA TYR A 376 26.64 10.36 6.72
C TYR A 376 25.78 10.22 7.98
N ILE A 377 26.43 10.14 9.13
CA ILE A 377 25.76 10.05 10.43
C ILE A 377 25.85 11.39 11.16
N ALA A 378 24.81 11.77 11.88
CA ALA A 378 24.87 12.95 12.74
C ALA A 378 25.86 12.73 13.90
N PRO A 379 26.78 13.67 14.17
CA PRO A 379 27.69 13.57 15.31
C PRO A 379 26.94 13.29 16.62
N GLY A 380 27.36 12.24 17.34
CA GLY A 380 26.76 11.87 18.63
C GLY A 380 25.41 11.15 18.56
N ASN A 381 24.90 10.82 17.36
CA ASN A 381 23.61 10.15 17.21
C ASN A 381 23.66 9.08 16.10
N SER A 382 23.65 7.81 16.51
CA SER A 382 23.66 6.66 15.59
C SER A 382 22.40 6.52 14.73
N TYR A 383 21.33 7.26 15.01
CA TYR A 383 20.06 7.16 14.28
C TYR A 383 19.81 8.33 13.32
N GLY A 384 20.58 9.41 13.42
CA GLY A 384 20.48 10.54 12.50
C GLY A 384 21.32 10.30 11.26
N THR A 385 20.71 10.33 10.08
CA THR A 385 21.43 10.17 8.80
C THR A 385 21.21 11.35 7.88
N ALA A 386 22.23 11.67 7.09
CA ALA A 386 22.15 12.53 5.92
C ALA A 386 22.46 11.68 4.69
N ASP A 387 21.45 11.49 3.86
CA ASP A 387 21.49 10.65 2.68
C ASP A 387 21.61 11.54 1.45
N LEU A 388 22.68 11.35 0.68
CA LEU A 388 23.01 12.13 -0.51
C LEU A 388 22.93 11.23 -1.74
N TYR A 389 22.10 11.63 -2.71
CA TYR A 389 21.83 10.87 -3.93
C TYR A 389 22.43 11.58 -5.13
N PHE A 390 23.41 10.94 -5.74
CA PHE A 390 24.17 11.46 -6.87
C PHE A 390 23.69 10.82 -8.17
N VAL A 391 23.64 11.62 -9.22
CA VAL A 391 23.46 11.22 -10.61
C VAL A 391 24.68 11.70 -11.38
N ASN A 392 25.44 10.79 -11.99
CA ASN A 392 26.71 11.08 -12.67
C ASN A 392 27.65 11.95 -11.80
N GLU A 393 27.92 11.48 -10.57
CA GLU A 393 28.75 12.16 -9.55
C GLU A 393 28.26 13.54 -9.09
N THR A 394 27.08 13.98 -9.55
CA THR A 394 26.48 15.26 -9.21
C THR A 394 25.30 15.05 -8.26
N LEU A 395 25.29 15.74 -7.13
CA LEU A 395 24.20 15.65 -6.15
C LEU A 395 22.88 16.07 -6.81
N SER A 396 21.89 15.20 -6.79
CA SER A 396 20.57 15.39 -7.40
C SER A 396 19.45 15.52 -6.36
N LEU A 397 19.64 14.87 -5.21
CA LEU A 397 18.71 14.82 -4.10
C LEU A 397 19.51 14.69 -2.81
N LYS A 398 19.07 15.35 -1.75
CA LYS A 398 19.52 15.07 -0.38
C LYS A 398 18.32 14.88 0.54
N SER A 399 18.47 14.00 1.51
CA SER A 399 17.48 13.67 2.52
C SER A 399 18.13 13.66 3.88
N GLY A 400 17.44 14.18 4.89
CA GLY A 400 17.89 14.16 6.28
C GLY A 400 16.87 13.43 7.14
N SER A 401 17.30 12.42 7.87
CA SER A 401 16.48 11.81 8.91
C SER A 401 16.53 12.63 10.20
N VAL A 402 15.43 12.55 10.96
CA VAL A 402 15.11 13.35 12.15
C VAL A 402 16.28 13.38 13.15
N TYR A 403 16.43 14.50 13.87
CA TYR A 403 17.33 14.74 15.02
C TYR A 403 18.68 15.43 14.78
N PHE A 404 18.76 16.37 13.82
CA PHE A 404 19.49 17.60 14.15
C PHE A 404 18.68 18.41 15.18
N SER A 405 18.60 17.87 16.39
CA SER A 405 17.70 18.31 17.46
C SER A 405 18.34 19.40 18.30
N SER A 406 17.91 20.63 18.09
CA SER A 406 17.48 21.47 19.20
C SER A 406 16.58 22.59 18.66
N SER A 407 15.37 22.71 19.21
CA SER A 407 14.42 23.83 19.06
C SER A 407 13.50 23.97 17.83
N ASN A 408 13.49 23.04 16.86
CA ASN A 408 12.63 23.17 15.67
C ASN A 408 11.16 22.76 15.92
N THR A 409 10.51 23.44 16.87
CA THR A 409 9.11 23.18 17.21
C THR A 409 8.15 24.17 16.54
N ILE A 410 6.92 23.73 16.31
CA ILE A 410 5.81 24.55 15.81
C ILE A 410 4.57 24.37 16.69
N ASN A 411 3.74 25.40 16.83
CA ASN A 411 2.43 25.29 17.46
C ASN A 411 1.28 25.51 16.45
N LEU A 412 0.05 25.19 16.85
CA LEU A 412 -1.13 25.32 15.99
C LEU A 412 -1.36 26.76 15.50
N GLN A 413 -1.09 27.77 16.34
CA GLN A 413 -1.26 29.17 15.97
C GLN A 413 -0.28 29.60 14.88
N GLN A 414 0.96 29.13 14.92
CA GLN A 414 1.93 29.35 13.85
C GLN A 414 1.51 28.61 12.58
N TYR A 415 1.14 27.34 12.67
CA TYR A 415 0.70 26.53 11.52
C TYR A 415 -0.50 27.15 10.78
N THR A 416 -1.50 27.64 11.51
CA THR A 416 -2.72 28.23 10.94
C THR A 416 -2.47 29.57 10.24
N LYS A 417 -1.46 30.34 10.65
CA LYS A 417 -1.08 31.60 10.00
C LYS A 417 -0.35 31.42 8.68
N ILE A 418 0.33 30.30 8.47
CA ILE A 418 1.07 30.01 7.23
C ILE A 418 0.08 29.76 6.10
N GLN A 419 0.26 30.42 4.95
CA GLN A 419 -0.62 30.26 3.79
C GLN A 419 0.12 29.66 2.61
N ILE A 420 -0.61 28.93 1.77
CA ILE A 420 -0.11 28.54 0.44
C ILE A 420 0.33 29.81 -0.31
N GLY A 421 1.45 29.73 -1.02
CA GLY A 421 2.09 30.87 -1.68
C GLY A 421 3.19 31.56 -0.86
N TRP A 422 3.30 31.28 0.44
CA TRP A 422 4.40 31.84 1.25
C TRP A 422 5.76 31.29 0.85
N THR A 423 6.80 32.11 1.00
CA THR A 423 8.17 31.67 0.81
C THR A 423 8.68 30.87 2.00
N GLN A 424 9.74 30.08 1.79
CA GLN A 424 10.43 29.41 2.90
C GLN A 424 10.90 30.42 3.97
N ASP A 425 11.45 31.56 3.56
CA ASP A 425 11.92 32.58 4.50
C ASP A 425 10.79 33.16 5.36
N GLN A 426 9.61 33.39 4.77
CA GLN A 426 8.43 33.84 5.52
C GLN A 426 7.99 32.81 6.57
N VAL A 427 8.01 31.52 6.21
CA VAL A 427 7.69 30.42 7.13
C VAL A 427 8.72 30.35 8.27
N THR A 428 10.01 30.39 7.93
CA THR A 428 11.11 30.42 8.90
C THR A 428 11.00 31.61 9.84
N GLN A 429 10.72 32.81 9.32
CA GLN A 429 10.59 34.02 10.12
C GLN A 429 9.42 33.92 11.13
N LEU A 430 8.30 33.32 10.74
CA LEU A 430 7.16 33.12 11.63
C LEU A 430 7.42 32.06 12.71
N ILE A 431 8.09 30.97 12.35
CA ILE A 431 8.36 29.86 13.28
C ILE A 431 9.55 30.17 14.19
N GLY A 432 10.54 30.92 13.69
CA GLY A 432 11.83 31.16 14.34
C GLY A 432 12.87 30.08 14.06
N SER A 433 12.61 29.18 13.11
CA SER A 433 13.47 28.04 12.78
C SER A 433 13.32 27.58 11.33
N GLN A 434 14.41 27.09 10.74
CA GLN A 434 14.48 26.52 9.39
C GLN A 434 13.82 25.12 9.27
N GLY A 435 13.46 24.49 10.40
CA GLY A 435 12.91 23.14 10.40
C GLY A 435 13.94 22.07 9.99
N ILE A 436 13.44 20.87 9.70
CA ILE A 436 14.24 19.73 9.23
C ILE A 436 13.90 19.49 7.75
N ILE A 437 14.88 19.64 6.86
CA ILE A 437 14.71 19.24 5.47
C ILE A 437 14.70 17.72 5.42
N THR A 438 13.51 17.13 5.21
CA THR A 438 13.35 15.67 5.07
C THR A 438 13.59 15.22 3.63
N SER A 439 13.49 16.13 2.65
CA SER A 439 13.81 15.85 1.25
C SER A 439 14.07 17.15 0.50
N GLN A 440 15.06 17.18 -0.38
CA GLN A 440 15.29 18.27 -1.32
C GLN A 440 15.84 17.76 -2.65
N SER A 441 15.15 18.05 -3.76
CA SER A 441 15.52 17.66 -5.12
C SER A 441 15.45 18.81 -6.12
N GLY A 442 16.16 18.66 -7.23
CA GLY A 442 16.28 19.70 -8.27
C GLY A 442 17.14 20.89 -7.82
N THR A 443 17.43 21.82 -8.73
CA THR A 443 18.24 22.99 -8.39
C THR A 443 17.51 23.87 -7.39
N VAL A 444 18.14 24.16 -6.25
CA VAL A 444 17.57 25.06 -5.23
C VAL A 444 17.27 26.42 -5.86
N GLY A 445 16.06 26.93 -5.65
CA GLY A 445 15.59 28.19 -6.25
C GLY A 445 15.11 28.08 -7.71
N SER A 446 15.26 26.92 -8.37
CA SER A 446 14.62 26.68 -9.67
C SER A 446 13.10 26.52 -9.49
N PRO A 447 12.27 26.98 -10.45
CA PRO A 447 10.81 26.77 -10.42
C PRO A 447 10.36 25.31 -10.25
N ASN A 448 11.25 24.35 -10.51
CA ASN A 448 10.98 22.91 -10.41
C ASN A 448 11.67 22.24 -9.22
N GLY A 449 12.46 22.96 -8.42
CA GLY A 449 13.09 22.41 -7.22
C GLY A 449 12.01 22.04 -6.19
N LEU A 450 12.15 20.92 -5.49
CA LEU A 450 11.21 20.52 -4.46
C LEU A 450 11.93 20.43 -3.13
N THR A 451 11.37 21.04 -2.08
CA THR A 451 11.89 20.94 -0.71
C THR A 451 10.76 20.56 0.24
N THR A 452 10.94 19.50 1.03
CA THR A 452 10.04 19.13 2.12
C THR A 452 10.69 19.45 3.45
N ILE A 453 10.01 20.25 4.27
CA ILE A 453 10.46 20.66 5.60
C ILE A 453 9.47 20.15 6.63
N GLN A 454 9.98 19.52 7.69
CA GLN A 454 9.20 19.04 8.81
C GLN A 454 9.60 19.77 10.10
N TYR A 455 8.60 20.03 10.94
CA TYR A 455 8.73 20.55 12.29
C TYR A 455 8.07 19.59 13.27
N THR A 456 8.66 19.42 14.45
CA THR A 456 8.02 18.69 15.55
C THR A 456 7.02 19.61 16.23
N GLY A 457 5.88 19.11 16.68
CA GLY A 457 4.95 19.94 17.43
C GLY A 457 5.47 20.26 18.82
N SER A 458 5.22 21.49 19.26
CA SER A 458 5.63 22.00 20.57
C SER A 458 4.96 21.30 21.76
N GLN A 459 3.78 20.70 21.55
CA GLN A 459 3.01 20.01 22.59
C GLN A 459 3.34 18.52 22.72
N SER A 460 3.79 17.88 21.64
CA SER A 460 4.11 16.45 21.63
C SER A 460 5.17 16.11 20.57
N SER A 461 6.11 15.24 20.92
CA SER A 461 7.09 14.69 19.98
C SER A 461 6.46 13.83 18.87
N SER A 462 5.24 13.33 19.09
CA SER A 462 4.47 12.59 18.07
C SER A 462 3.67 13.51 17.14
N SER A 463 3.56 14.80 17.45
CA SER A 463 2.90 15.78 16.60
C SER A 463 3.88 16.44 15.63
N SER A 464 3.41 16.88 14.47
CA SER A 464 4.27 17.46 13.43
C SER A 464 3.52 18.38 12.47
N ALA A 465 4.26 19.27 11.82
CA ALA A 465 3.85 19.93 10.59
C ALA A 465 4.84 19.61 9.47
N THR A 466 4.32 19.43 8.27
CA THR A 466 5.11 19.23 7.06
C THR A 466 4.73 20.27 6.02
N PHE A 467 5.73 20.89 5.42
CA PHE A 467 5.62 21.92 4.39
C PHE A 467 6.37 21.47 3.15
N ASN A 468 5.75 21.59 1.98
CA ASN A 468 6.36 21.24 0.70
C ASN A 468 6.41 22.50 -0.17
N PHE A 469 7.62 22.84 -0.58
CA PHE A 469 7.94 23.99 -1.41
C PHE A 469 8.28 23.52 -2.81
N GLN A 470 7.80 24.27 -3.80
CA GLN A 470 8.21 24.16 -5.19
C GLN A 470 8.92 25.46 -5.58
N GLY A 471 10.17 25.36 -6.02
CA GLY A 471 11.14 26.44 -5.94
C GLY A 471 11.27 26.92 -4.51
N SER A 472 10.82 28.15 -4.27
CA SER A 472 10.81 28.77 -2.94
C SER A 472 9.40 29.00 -2.39
N ILE A 473 8.35 28.52 -3.08
CA ILE A 473 6.96 28.81 -2.78
C ILE A 473 6.26 27.59 -2.18
N LEU A 474 5.62 27.78 -1.03
CA LEU A 474 4.82 26.76 -0.36
C LEU A 474 3.61 26.40 -1.20
N TYR A 475 3.53 25.16 -1.70
CA TYR A 475 2.37 24.67 -2.46
C TYR A 475 1.56 23.63 -1.69
N ARG A 476 2.09 23.10 -0.57
CA ARG A 476 1.37 22.16 0.29
C ARG A 476 1.84 22.23 1.74
N LYS A 477 0.90 22.22 2.68
CA LYS A 477 1.15 22.02 4.11
C LYS A 477 0.25 20.92 4.68
N SER A 478 0.71 20.26 5.73
CA SER A 478 -0.08 19.28 6.48
C SER A 478 0.34 19.26 7.94
N GLN A 479 -0.54 18.82 8.82
CA GLN A 479 -0.24 18.65 10.24
C GLN A 479 -0.80 17.33 10.75
N TYR A 480 -0.17 16.83 11.81
CA TYR A 480 -0.64 15.72 12.60
C TYR A 480 -0.52 16.07 14.08
N GLY A 481 -1.63 15.98 14.82
CA GLY A 481 -1.64 16.16 16.28
C GLY A 481 -1.29 17.57 16.77
N LEU A 482 -1.22 18.59 15.90
CA LEU A 482 -1.07 19.98 16.35
C LEU A 482 -2.38 20.57 16.85
N ASP A 483 -3.49 20.20 16.20
CA ASP A 483 -4.84 20.45 16.72
C ASP A 483 -5.34 19.19 17.41
N THR A 484 -5.47 19.26 18.73
CA THR A 484 -5.98 18.18 19.59
C THR A 484 -7.44 18.38 19.96
N THR A 485 -8.08 19.43 19.45
CA THR A 485 -9.49 19.71 19.68
C THR A 485 -10.35 18.63 19.04
N VAL A 486 -11.32 18.11 19.79
CA VAL A 486 -12.29 17.16 19.24
C VAL A 486 -13.41 17.95 18.58
N TYR A 487 -13.57 17.75 17.28
CA TYR A 487 -14.63 18.35 16.47
C TYR A 487 -15.68 17.28 16.15
N PRO A 488 -16.73 17.15 16.97
CA PRO A 488 -17.73 16.11 16.78
C PRO A 488 -18.60 16.41 15.55
N ILE A 489 -18.98 15.36 14.85
CA ILE A 489 -20.04 15.38 13.82
C ILE A 489 -20.96 14.19 14.07
N THR A 490 -22.28 14.39 14.02
CA THR A 490 -23.26 13.31 14.15
C THR A 490 -23.45 12.59 12.82
N GLN A 491 -23.92 11.34 12.85
CA GLN A 491 -24.22 10.60 11.62
C GLN A 491 -25.32 11.29 10.80
N GLN A 492 -26.31 11.89 11.48
CA GLN A 492 -27.38 12.66 10.83
C GLN A 492 -26.82 13.86 10.07
N GLN A 493 -25.94 14.66 10.69
CA GLN A 493 -25.28 15.78 10.01
C GLN A 493 -24.42 15.29 8.85
N TYR A 494 -23.63 14.24 9.04
CA TYR A 494 -22.80 13.68 7.97
C TYR A 494 -23.62 13.25 6.76
N ASN A 495 -24.76 12.59 6.97
CA ASN A 495 -25.65 12.12 5.90
C ASN A 495 -26.26 13.29 5.10
N GLN A 496 -26.48 14.45 5.74
CA GLN A 496 -27.02 15.66 5.11
C GLN A 496 -26.00 16.43 4.26
N LEU A 497 -24.70 16.13 4.35
CA LEU A 497 -23.69 16.77 3.50
C LEU A 497 -23.93 16.44 2.02
N GLU A 498 -23.66 17.38 1.12
CA GLU A 498 -23.73 17.12 -0.32
C GLU A 498 -22.46 17.57 -1.04
N ILE A 499 -22.08 16.81 -2.07
CA ILE A 499 -21.01 17.19 -2.98
C ILE A 499 -21.37 18.55 -3.62
N GLY A 500 -20.43 19.48 -3.63
CA GLY A 500 -20.63 20.85 -4.10
C GLY A 500 -20.91 21.87 -2.98
N TRP A 501 -21.09 21.44 -1.73
CA TRP A 501 -21.17 22.38 -0.60
C TRP A 501 -19.83 23.07 -0.35
N THR A 502 -19.88 24.33 0.04
CA THR A 502 -18.75 25.10 0.54
C THR A 502 -18.39 24.68 1.96
N ARG A 503 -17.19 25.05 2.41
CA ARG A 503 -16.78 24.80 3.79
C ARG A 503 -17.66 25.53 4.81
N ASP A 504 -18.18 26.71 4.46
CA ASP A 504 -19.06 27.48 5.33
C ASP A 504 -20.43 26.80 5.48
N GLU A 505 -21.00 26.27 4.40
CA GLU A 505 -22.24 25.47 4.44
C GLU A 505 -22.06 24.23 5.33
N VAL A 506 -20.94 23.51 5.19
CA VAL A 506 -20.61 22.38 6.06
C VAL A 506 -20.47 22.82 7.52
N THR A 507 -19.74 23.91 7.78
CA THR A 507 -19.51 24.43 9.13
C THR A 507 -20.81 24.86 9.79
N ASN A 508 -21.72 25.50 9.05
CA ASN A 508 -23.03 25.92 9.53
C ASN A 508 -23.91 24.72 9.89
N LEU A 509 -23.83 23.62 9.13
CA LEU A 509 -24.57 22.39 9.45
C LEU A 509 -24.00 21.67 10.67
N VAL A 510 -22.66 21.51 10.72
CA VAL A 510 -21.98 20.71 11.75
C VAL A 510 -21.86 21.49 13.06
N GLY A 511 -21.82 22.82 13.00
CA GLY A 511 -21.63 23.73 14.12
C GLY A 511 -20.16 23.97 14.49
N ASN A 512 -19.22 23.42 13.72
CA ASN A 512 -17.78 23.58 13.94
C ASN A 512 -17.00 23.35 12.62
N PRO A 513 -15.78 23.90 12.48
CA PRO A 513 -15.06 23.95 11.20
C PRO A 513 -14.21 22.72 10.87
N GLY A 514 -14.14 21.74 11.79
CA GLY A 514 -13.27 20.57 11.73
C GLY A 514 -11.77 20.90 11.78
N ILE A 515 -10.94 19.85 11.82
CA ILE A 515 -9.47 19.96 11.79
C ILE A 515 -9.01 20.03 10.34
N VAL A 516 -8.34 21.11 9.94
CA VAL A 516 -7.61 21.12 8.67
C VAL A 516 -6.34 20.27 8.83
N THR A 517 -6.31 19.10 8.19
CA THR A 517 -5.17 18.17 8.27
C THR A 517 -4.17 18.42 7.14
N SER A 518 -4.64 18.92 5.99
CA SER A 518 -3.78 19.34 4.90
C SER A 518 -4.43 20.36 3.99
N GLU A 519 -3.58 21.16 3.37
CA GLU A 519 -3.93 22.14 2.35
C GLU A 519 -2.87 22.10 1.25
N SER A 520 -3.29 22.15 -0.01
CA SER A 520 -2.39 22.23 -1.15
C SER A 520 -3.00 23.00 -2.31
N GLY A 521 -2.19 23.66 -3.13
CA GLY A 521 -2.68 24.34 -4.32
C GLY A 521 -1.57 25.07 -5.08
N THR A 522 -1.86 25.40 -6.33
CA THR A 522 -1.07 26.31 -7.16
C THR A 522 -2.02 27.35 -7.75
N GLY A 523 -1.71 28.64 -7.58
CA GLY A 523 -2.59 29.71 -8.02
C GLY A 523 -3.96 29.71 -7.31
N ASN A 524 -5.05 29.76 -8.07
CA ASN A 524 -6.42 29.93 -7.55
C ASN A 524 -7.11 28.63 -7.12
N THR A 525 -6.46 27.48 -7.28
CA THR A 525 -7.07 26.18 -7.01
C THR A 525 -6.50 25.55 -5.75
N THR A 526 -7.29 25.57 -4.68
CA THR A 526 -6.92 24.99 -3.39
C THR A 526 -7.65 23.68 -3.15
N SER A 527 -6.92 22.72 -2.57
CA SER A 527 -7.43 21.47 -2.03
C SER A 527 -7.23 21.48 -0.52
N ILE A 528 -8.27 21.16 0.23
CA ILE A 528 -8.26 21.18 1.71
C ILE A 528 -8.88 19.88 2.20
N ASN A 529 -8.16 19.15 3.06
CA ASN A 529 -8.74 18.03 3.78
C ASN A 529 -9.09 18.45 5.21
N VAL A 530 -10.32 18.16 5.60
CA VAL A 530 -10.86 18.43 6.93
C VAL A 530 -11.27 17.14 7.60
N GLN A 531 -10.92 16.98 8.87
CA GLN A 531 -11.25 15.80 9.67
C GLN A 531 -12.17 16.17 10.83
N TYR A 532 -13.11 15.28 11.12
CA TYR A 532 -14.01 15.33 12.28
C TYR A 532 -14.00 13.97 12.99
N GLN A 533 -14.44 13.96 14.25
CA GLN A 533 -14.64 12.75 15.03
C GLN A 533 -16.13 12.39 15.09
N PRO A 534 -16.52 11.12 14.87
CA PRO A 534 -17.89 10.70 15.11
C PRO A 534 -18.35 11.02 16.54
N ALA A 535 -19.48 11.71 16.67
CA ALA A 535 -20.00 12.16 17.96
C ALA A 535 -20.25 10.97 18.90
N GLY A 536 -19.73 11.05 20.13
CA GLY A 536 -19.89 10.01 21.15
C GLY A 536 -18.99 8.79 20.98
N LYS A 537 -18.04 8.79 20.03
CA LYS A 537 -17.12 7.67 19.77
C LYS A 537 -15.69 8.04 20.13
N SER A 538 -14.96 7.11 20.75
CA SER A 538 -13.53 7.27 21.07
C SER A 538 -12.60 6.97 19.91
N SER A 539 -13.10 6.27 18.88
CA SER A 539 -12.41 5.94 17.65
C SER A 539 -13.33 6.18 16.45
N GLY A 540 -12.73 6.28 15.27
CA GLY A 540 -13.45 6.65 14.04
C GLY A 540 -12.99 8.00 13.50
N SER A 541 -13.34 8.27 12.24
CA SER A 541 -12.95 9.49 11.55
C SER A 541 -13.94 9.79 10.44
N VAL A 542 -14.30 11.06 10.31
CA VAL A 542 -14.96 11.59 9.13
C VAL A 542 -13.96 12.48 8.41
N SER A 543 -13.71 12.20 7.12
CA SER A 543 -12.77 12.94 6.28
C SER A 543 -13.51 13.59 5.13
N LEU A 544 -13.37 14.91 5.01
CA LEU A 544 -13.98 15.72 3.96
C LEU A 544 -12.88 16.36 3.10
N GLY A 545 -12.93 16.11 1.79
CA GLY A 545 -12.01 16.70 0.82
C GLY A 545 -12.69 17.80 0.03
N PHE A 546 -12.17 19.02 0.13
CA PHE A 546 -12.60 20.19 -0.63
C PHE A 546 -11.63 20.48 -1.76
N TYR A 547 -12.14 20.85 -2.93
CA TYR A 547 -11.35 21.30 -4.06
C TYR A 547 -12.03 22.51 -4.71
N ALA A 548 -11.25 23.56 -4.95
CA ALA A 548 -11.75 24.86 -5.41
C ALA A 548 -12.90 25.38 -4.51
N GLY A 549 -12.73 25.25 -3.19
CA GLY A 549 -13.70 25.69 -2.17
C GLY A 549 -14.97 24.84 -2.06
N LYS A 550 -15.07 23.73 -2.80
CA LYS A 550 -16.28 22.90 -2.89
C LYS A 550 -15.99 21.47 -2.42
N LEU A 551 -16.90 20.88 -1.64
CA LEU A 551 -16.81 19.51 -1.15
C LEU A 551 -16.85 18.55 -2.35
N ARG A 552 -15.79 17.76 -2.54
CA ARG A 552 -15.66 16.78 -3.63
C ARG A 552 -15.58 15.35 -3.15
N SER A 553 -15.25 15.15 -1.88
CA SER A 553 -15.27 13.85 -1.26
C SER A 553 -15.69 13.94 0.19
N ARG A 554 -16.42 12.91 0.64
CA ARG A 554 -16.70 12.65 2.05
C ARG A 554 -16.55 11.16 2.30
N SER A 555 -15.93 10.80 3.42
CA SER A 555 -15.86 9.43 3.88
C SER A 555 -15.96 9.38 5.38
N GLU A 556 -16.49 8.27 5.90
CA GLU A 556 -16.58 8.03 7.32
C GLU A 556 -16.12 6.61 7.67
N TYR A 557 -15.67 6.48 8.92
CA TYR A 557 -15.48 5.22 9.58
C TYR A 557 -15.81 5.38 11.07
N GLY A 558 -16.52 4.43 11.64
CA GLY A 558 -16.72 4.32 13.09
C GLY A 558 -17.97 5.00 13.65
N PHE A 559 -18.93 5.42 12.81
CA PHE A 559 -20.25 5.81 13.33
C PHE A 559 -21.01 4.65 13.98
N LYS A 560 -20.85 3.44 13.45
CA LYS A 560 -21.47 2.21 14.00
C LYS A 560 -20.44 1.38 14.75
#